data_AF-A0A346A3V2-F1
#
_entry.id   AF-A0A346A3V2-F1
#
_cell.length_a   1.000
_cell.length_b   1.000
_cell.length_c   1.000
_cell.angle_alpha   90.00
_cell.angle_beta   90.00
_cell.angle_gamma   90.00
#
_symmetry.space_group_name_H-M   'P 1'
#
loop_
_entity.id
_entity.type
_entity.pdbx_description
1 polymer ?
#
loop_
_entity_poly.entity_id
_entity_poly.type
_entity_poly.pdbx_seq_one_letter_code
_entity_poly.pdbx_strand_id
1 'polypeptide(L)' 'MAERSKPEDLEGRSAVASYVASLSADLASLARRNGLDTVGYLLEMVRLEAESVSRPNGRP' A
#
# COMPACT_ATOMS: atom_id res chain seq x y z
N MET A 1 -2.00 0.87 -29.62
CA MET A 1 -2.49 2.17 -29.12
C MET A 1 -2.15 2.22 -27.64
N ALA A 2 -1.30 3.17 -27.21
CA ALA A 2 -0.93 3.28 -25.80
C ALA A 2 -2.06 4.00 -25.06
N GLU A 3 -2.77 3.28 -24.19
CA GLU A 3 -3.80 3.84 -23.32
C GLU A 3 -3.11 4.74 -22.30
N ARG A 4 -3.08 6.03 -22.59
CA ARG A 4 -2.54 7.06 -21.69
C ARG A 4 -3.53 7.20 -20.55
N SER A 5 -3.31 6.45 -19.46
CA SER A 5 -4.12 6.56 -18.23
C SER A 5 -4.24 8.02 -17.83
N LYS A 6 -5.45 8.47 -17.52
CA LYS A 6 -5.68 9.87 -17.23
C LYS A 6 -5.03 10.23 -15.89
N PRO A 7 -4.58 11.48 -15.69
CA PRO A 7 -3.97 11.91 -14.44
C PRO A 7 -4.89 11.69 -13.22
N GLU A 8 -6.21 11.82 -13.39
CA GLU A 8 -7.22 11.50 -12.37
C GLU A 8 -7.17 10.04 -11.88
N ASP A 9 -6.84 9.10 -12.77
CA ASP A 9 -6.72 7.67 -12.43
C ASP A 9 -5.45 7.38 -11.60
N LEU A 10 -4.37 8.13 -11.86
CA LEU A 10 -3.10 7.98 -11.13
C LEU A 10 -3.21 8.54 -9.72
N GLU A 11 -3.89 9.68 -9.57
CA GLU A 11 -4.14 10.32 -8.28
C GLU A 11 -5.09 9.47 -7.41
N GLY A 12 -6.14 8.92 -8.02
CA GLY A 12 -7.03 7.95 -7.37
C GLY A 12 -6.30 6.67 -6.93
N ARG A 13 -5.42 6.11 -7.77
CA ARG A 13 -4.59 4.95 -7.41
C ARG A 13 -3.63 5.24 -6.27
N SER A 14 -3.00 6.43 -6.27
CA SER A 14 -2.10 6.84 -5.19
C SER A 14 -2.83 7.00 -3.86
N ALA A 15 -4.05 7.58 -3.88
CA ALA A 15 -4.90 7.70 -2.70
C ALA A 15 -5.32 6.33 -2.15
N VAL A 16 -5.72 5.40 -3.02
CA VAL A 16 -6.04 4.02 -2.62
C VAL A 16 -4.83 3.31 -2.04
N ALA A 17 -3.66 3.44 -2.67
CA ALA A 17 -2.42 2.85 -2.18
C ALA A 17 -2.02 3.41 -0.80
N SER A 18 -2.15 4.72 -0.59
CA SER A 18 -1.92 5.32 0.73
C SER A 18 -2.91 4.79 1.78
N TYR A 19 -4.18 4.62 1.43
CA TYR A 19 -5.19 4.06 2.33
C TYR A 19 -4.86 2.61 2.71
N VAL A 20 -4.51 1.78 1.72
CA VAL A 20 -4.13 0.37 1.95
C VAL A 20 -2.88 0.27 2.83
N ALA A 21 -1.90 1.15 2.63
CA ALA A 21 -0.70 1.19 3.47
C ALA A 21 -1.04 1.47 4.94
N SER A 22 -1.86 2.50 5.21
CA SER A 22 -2.29 2.84 6.57
C SER A 22 -3.10 1.72 7.21
N LEU A 23 -4.10 1.18 6.51
CA LEU A 23 -4.94 0.11 7.03
C LEU A 23 -4.13 -1.15 7.35
N SER A 24 -3.18 -1.52 6.49
CA SER A 24 -2.33 -2.70 6.70
C SER A 24 -1.40 -2.53 7.90
N ALA A 25 -0.90 -1.32 8.16
CA ALA A 25 -0.10 -1.02 9.35
C ALA A 25 -0.90 -1.23 10.65
N ASP A 26 -2.13 -0.74 10.69
CA ASP A 26 -3.01 -0.87 11.85
C ASP A 26 -3.36 -2.34 12.12
N LEU A 27 -3.70 -3.08 11.06
CA LEU A 27 -3.99 -4.52 11.16
C LEU A 27 -2.75 -5.33 11.55
N ALA A 28 -1.56 -4.99 11.06
CA ALA A 28 -0.31 -5.67 11.43
C ALA A 28 -0.01 -5.50 12.93
N SER A 29 -0.24 -4.30 13.46
CA SER A 29 -0.14 -4.02 14.89
C SER A 29 -1.13 -4.86 15.71
N LEU A 30 -2.39 -4.95 15.25
CA LEU A 30 -3.42 -5.76 15.91
C LEU A 30 -3.08 -7.27 15.86
N ALA A 31 -2.61 -7.76 14.73
CA ALA A 31 -2.22 -9.16 14.54
C ALA A 31 -1.08 -9.56 15.50
N ARG A 32 -0.02 -8.72 15.59
CA ARG A 32 1.11 -8.95 16.52
C ARG A 32 0.67 -8.96 17.99
N ARG A 33 -0.27 -8.08 18.38
CA ARG A 33 -0.82 -8.07 19.75
C ARG A 33 -1.62 -9.31 20.11
N ASN A 34 -2.13 -10.04 19.13
CA ASN A 34 -2.93 -11.25 19.31
C ASN A 34 -2.15 -12.55 18.99
N GLY A 35 -0.82 -12.48 18.83
CA GLY A 35 0.02 -13.64 18.51
C GLY A 35 -0.17 -14.19 17.11
N LEU A 36 -0.77 -13.42 16.18
CA LEU A 36 -0.96 -13.80 14.79
C LEU A 36 0.23 -13.34 13.94
N ASP A 37 1.43 -13.80 14.29
CA ASP A 37 2.69 -13.26 13.74
C ASP A 37 2.80 -13.40 12.22
N THR A 38 2.35 -14.52 11.66
CA THR A 38 2.34 -14.74 10.20
C THR A 38 1.42 -13.75 9.49
N VAL A 39 0.25 -13.46 10.06
CA VAL A 39 -0.68 -12.46 9.52
C VAL A 39 -0.07 -11.07 9.62
N GLY A 40 0.53 -10.74 10.75
CA GLY A 40 1.25 -9.48 10.95
C GLY A 40 2.38 -9.27 9.92
N TYR A 41 3.12 -10.33 9.60
CA TYR A 41 4.14 -10.30 8.55
C TYR A 41 3.55 -10.04 7.16
N LEU A 42 2.48 -10.74 6.78
CA LEU A 42 1.84 -10.54 5.48
C LEU A 42 1.28 -9.13 5.32
N LEU A 43 0.69 -8.57 6.38
CA LEU A 43 0.17 -7.20 6.37
C LEU A 43 1.30 -6.16 6.27
N GLU A 44 2.45 -6.43 6.85
CA GLU A 44 3.65 -5.62 6.66
C GLU A 44 4.11 -5.62 5.20
N MET A 45 4.07 -6.79 4.54
CA MET A 45 4.38 -6.89 3.11
C MET A 45 3.38 -6.11 2.26
N VAL A 46 2.07 -6.21 2.55
CA VAL A 46 1.03 -5.45 1.84
C VAL A 46 1.26 -3.94 1.98
N ARG A 47 1.65 -3.47 3.17
CA ARG A 47 1.99 -2.06 3.40
C ARG A 47 3.14 -1.61 2.50
N LEU A 48 4.24 -2.36 2.46
CA LEU A 48 5.42 -2.03 1.66
C LEU A 48 5.11 -1.99 0.15
N GLU A 49 4.28 -2.92 -0.33
CA GLU A 49 3.82 -2.93 -1.73
C GLU A 49 2.95 -1.71 -2.03
N ALA A 50 2.01 -1.38 -1.14
CA ALA A 50 1.15 -0.21 -1.31
C ALA A 50 1.94 1.10 -1.28
N GLU A 51 2.90 1.26 -0.36
CA GLU A 51 3.81 2.41 -0.32
C GLU A 51 4.65 2.53 -1.60
N SER A 52 5.02 1.41 -2.21
CA SER A 52 5.77 1.38 -3.48
C SER A 52 4.93 1.86 -4.66
N VAL A 53 3.62 1.64 -4.65
CA VAL A 53 2.68 2.14 -5.68
C VAL A 53 2.40 3.64 -5.52
N SER A 54 2.33 4.15 -4.28
CA SER A 54 2.12 5.58 -4.01
C SER A 54 3.33 6.45 -4.36
N ARG A 55 4.54 5.86 -4.43
CA ARG A 55 5.73 6.57 -4.88
C ARG A 55 5.67 6.74 -6.40
N PRO A 56 5.46 7.96 -6.92
CA PRO A 56 5.62 8.18 -8.35
C PRO A 56 7.07 7.81 -8.68
N ASN A 57 7.25 6.92 -9.66
CA ASN A 57 8.58 6.53 -10.14
C ASN A 57 9.35 7.79 -10.55
N GLY A 58 10.17 8.29 -9.63
CA GLY A 58 11.06 9.43 -9.77
C GLY A 58 12.29 9.17 -8.90
N ARG A 59 13.28 8.51 -9.51
CA ARG A 59 14.69 8.49 -9.07
C ARG A 59 15.25 9.95 -9.13
N PRO A 60 16.39 10.24 -8.48
CA PRO A 60 16.81 11.59 -8.04
C PRO A 60 16.80 12.67 -9.12
#